data_AF-A0A9X0QUW2-F1
#
_entry.id   AF-A0A9X0QUW2-F1
#
_cell.length_a   1.000
_cell.length_b   1.000
_cell.length_c   1.000
_cell.angle_alpha   90.00
_cell.angle_beta   90.00
_cell.angle_gamma   90.00
#
_symmetry.space_group_name_H-M   'P 1'
#
loop_
_entity.id
_entity.type
_entity.pdbx_description
1 polymer ?
#
loop_
_entity_poly.entity_id
_entity_poly.type
_entity_poly.pdbx_seq_one_letter_code
_entity_poly.pdbx_strand_id
1 'polypeptide(L)'
;MKPLRSGAPRRVGQPPQPSDAPPATPPGGSNARRRAAGAAVGGAAAVAGAAAVARPPEPARPAEPPPPPTPRVGTATGLPLPRFAALGSNQVNLRVGPDLRYPIEWTYQRKDLPVQIVDEHQNWRRIRDSEGTEGWVQRPLLTSRRTFLVQGHERVMRRAPEEGAAEVARLRPGVIGRVRHCGAGEQWCEVQVADYRGWIRRNELFGVAGDEEVK
;
A
#
# COMPACT_ATOMS: atom_id res chain seq x y z
N MET A 1 11.40 9.69 60.22
CA MET A 1 11.52 10.58 59.06
C MET A 1 12.72 10.15 58.23
N LYS A 2 12.52 9.74 56.97
CA LYS A 2 13.55 9.17 56.07
C LYS A 2 13.46 9.94 54.75
N PRO A 3 14.54 10.53 54.21
CA PRO A 3 14.44 11.37 53.02
C PRO A 3 14.33 10.53 51.75
N LEU A 4 13.39 10.90 50.88
CA LEU A 4 13.18 10.33 49.55
C LEU A 4 14.28 10.84 48.60
N ARG A 5 14.98 9.92 47.93
CA ARG A 5 15.98 10.22 46.90
C ARG A 5 15.30 10.69 45.62
N SER A 6 15.68 11.87 45.15
CA SER A 6 15.29 12.44 43.85
C SER A 6 15.96 11.64 42.72
N GLY A 7 15.15 11.01 41.86
CA GLY A 7 15.61 10.33 40.66
C GLY A 7 15.54 11.27 39.45
N ALA A 8 16.68 11.49 38.79
CA ALA A 8 16.78 12.30 37.58
C ALA A 8 16.02 11.65 36.39
N PRO A 9 15.45 12.44 35.46
CA PRO A 9 14.74 11.90 34.30
C PRO A 9 15.69 11.23 33.30
N ARG A 10 15.34 10.02 32.85
CA ARG A 10 16.06 9.29 31.79
C ARG A 10 15.95 10.05 30.47
N ARG A 11 17.08 10.29 29.81
CA ARG A 11 17.16 10.87 28.46
C ARG A 11 16.29 10.08 27.48
N VAL A 12 15.40 10.78 26.81
CA VAL A 12 14.61 10.30 25.67
C VAL A 12 15.57 9.98 24.53
N GLY A 13 15.61 8.72 24.08
CA GLY A 13 16.33 8.34 22.88
C GLY A 13 15.64 8.92 21.65
N GLN A 14 16.36 9.77 20.92
CA GLN A 14 15.96 10.29 19.62
C GLN A 14 15.69 9.11 18.65
N PRO A 15 14.58 9.09 17.90
CA PRO A 15 14.39 8.10 16.85
C PRO A 15 15.46 8.28 15.75
N PRO A 16 16.01 7.18 15.18
CA PRO A 16 16.99 7.25 14.10
C PRO A 16 16.36 7.85 12.82
N GLN A 17 17.13 8.67 12.12
CA GLN A 17 16.75 9.31 10.85
C GLN A 17 16.84 8.30 9.68
N PRO A 18 15.97 8.38 8.66
CA PRO A 18 15.84 7.37 7.60
C PRO A 18 16.93 7.41 6.50
N SER A 19 18.14 7.90 6.81
CA SER A 19 19.21 8.05 5.80
C SER A 19 20.15 6.84 5.68
N ASP A 20 19.98 5.78 6.48
CA ASP A 20 20.92 4.65 6.57
C ASP A 20 20.42 3.34 5.93
N ALA A 21 19.51 3.40 4.95
CA ALA A 21 19.13 2.22 4.18
C ALA A 21 20.15 1.98 3.03
N PRO A 22 20.87 0.84 2.99
CA PRO A 22 21.76 0.54 1.87
C PRO A 22 20.96 0.22 0.59
N PRO A 23 21.47 0.55 -0.62
CA PRO A 23 20.77 0.29 -1.87
C PRO A 23 20.71 -1.22 -2.16
N ALA A 24 19.52 -1.68 -2.58
CA ALA A 24 19.31 -3.05 -3.04
C ALA A 24 20.14 -3.33 -4.30
N THR A 25 21.00 -4.34 -4.23
CA THR A 25 21.82 -4.81 -5.36
C THR A 25 20.96 -5.66 -6.30
N PRO A 26 21.03 -5.47 -7.64
CA PRO A 26 20.34 -6.36 -8.58
C PRO A 26 21.04 -7.73 -8.67
N PRO A 27 20.32 -8.84 -8.89
CA PRO A 27 20.95 -10.14 -9.12
C PRO A 27 21.65 -10.18 -10.48
N GLY A 28 22.94 -10.53 -10.44
CA GLY A 28 23.80 -10.67 -11.60
C GLY A 28 23.50 -11.93 -12.42
N GLY A 29 23.30 -11.74 -13.73
CA GLY A 29 23.33 -12.81 -14.72
C GLY A 29 24.78 -13.08 -15.16
N SER A 30 25.31 -14.25 -14.80
CA SER A 30 26.65 -14.71 -15.22
C SER A 30 26.59 -15.54 -16.51
N ASN A 31 27.24 -15.01 -17.54
CA ASN A 31 28.03 -15.63 -18.62
C ASN A 31 27.83 -17.10 -19.02
N ALA A 32 27.75 -17.32 -20.35
CA ALA A 32 28.47 -18.42 -21.00
C ALA A 32 28.93 -18.02 -22.42
N ARG A 33 30.24 -17.74 -22.53
CA ARG A 33 31.00 -17.75 -23.80
C ARG A 33 31.45 -19.18 -24.11
N ARG A 34 31.50 -19.57 -25.39
CA ARG A 34 32.48 -20.51 -26.03
C ARG A 34 32.32 -20.35 -27.56
N ARG A 35 33.25 -19.66 -28.24
CA ARG A 35 34.46 -20.14 -28.95
C ARG A 35 34.20 -21.12 -30.11
N ALA A 36 34.22 -20.54 -31.33
CA ALA A 36 35.05 -20.83 -32.50
C ALA A 36 35.26 -22.27 -33.06
N ALA A 37 35.24 -22.28 -34.40
CA ALA A 37 36.08 -23.02 -35.36
C ALA A 37 35.49 -24.26 -36.07
N GLY A 38 35.72 -24.32 -37.39
CA GLY A 38 35.79 -25.59 -38.15
C GLY A 38 35.05 -25.62 -39.49
N ALA A 39 35.81 -25.62 -40.58
CA ALA A 39 35.38 -25.79 -41.96
C ALA A 39 35.01 -27.25 -42.31
N ALA A 40 34.20 -27.47 -43.37
CA ALA A 40 34.47 -28.44 -44.46
C ALA A 40 33.25 -28.75 -45.36
N VAL A 41 33.44 -28.48 -46.67
CA VAL A 41 33.17 -29.32 -47.87
C VAL A 41 31.85 -30.11 -48.03
N GLY A 42 31.15 -29.85 -49.15
CA GLY A 42 30.72 -30.91 -50.08
C GLY A 42 29.22 -31.16 -50.26
N GLY A 43 28.78 -31.19 -51.53
CA GLY A 43 27.75 -32.13 -52.00
C GLY A 43 26.39 -31.54 -52.39
N ALA A 44 26.08 -31.60 -53.69
CA ALA A 44 24.82 -31.23 -54.31
C ALA A 44 23.69 -32.24 -54.05
N ALA A 45 22.44 -31.78 -53.97
CA ALA A 45 21.26 -32.52 -54.42
C ALA A 45 20.04 -31.58 -54.52
N ALA A 46 19.45 -31.52 -55.72
CA ALA A 46 18.22 -30.79 -56.00
C ALA A 46 17.00 -31.56 -55.48
N VAL A 47 15.99 -30.86 -54.95
CA VAL A 47 14.62 -31.38 -54.83
C VAL A 47 13.57 -30.28 -55.08
N ALA A 48 12.70 -30.63 -56.03
CA ALA A 48 11.41 -30.08 -56.45
C ALA A 48 10.75 -28.97 -55.60
N GLY A 49 10.44 -27.85 -56.27
CA GLY A 49 9.54 -26.83 -55.77
C GLY A 49 8.08 -27.31 -55.76
N ALA A 50 7.51 -27.47 -54.56
CA ALA A 50 6.08 -27.45 -54.35
C ALA A 50 5.73 -26.05 -53.82
N ALA A 51 4.98 -25.28 -54.60
CA ALA A 51 4.46 -23.98 -54.17
C ALA A 51 3.40 -24.21 -53.08
N ALA A 52 3.83 -24.13 -51.82
CA ALA A 52 2.92 -24.03 -50.69
C ALA A 52 2.25 -22.66 -50.75
N VAL A 53 0.96 -22.63 -51.07
CA VAL A 53 0.11 -21.44 -50.88
C VAL A 53 0.08 -21.17 -49.37
N ALA A 54 0.90 -20.22 -48.92
CA ALA A 54 0.92 -19.79 -47.54
C ALA A 54 -0.47 -19.22 -47.19
N ARG A 55 -1.18 -19.89 -46.27
CA ARG A 55 -2.36 -19.30 -45.64
C ARG A 55 -1.93 -17.99 -44.97
N PRO A 56 -2.61 -16.87 -45.20
CA PRO A 56 -2.33 -15.64 -44.46
C PRO A 56 -2.48 -15.93 -42.96
N PRO A 57 -1.56 -15.44 -42.10
CA PRO A 57 -1.66 -15.63 -40.66
C PRO A 57 -2.97 -14.99 -40.18
N GLU A 58 -3.78 -15.76 -39.46
CA GLU A 58 -4.97 -15.25 -38.79
C GLU A 58 -4.55 -14.12 -37.85
N PRO A 59 -5.22 -12.95 -37.85
CA PRO A 59 -4.83 -11.85 -36.99
C PRO A 59 -4.92 -12.31 -35.54
N ALA A 60 -3.79 -12.19 -34.82
CA ALA A 60 -3.72 -12.49 -33.40
C ALA A 60 -4.81 -11.69 -32.69
N ARG A 61 -5.78 -12.39 -32.08
CA ARG A 61 -6.81 -11.75 -31.25
C ARG A 61 -6.09 -10.93 -30.16
N PRO A 62 -6.51 -9.68 -29.88
CA PRO A 62 -5.96 -8.93 -28.76
C PRO A 62 -6.04 -9.79 -27.49
N ALA A 63 -4.92 -9.90 -26.77
CA ALA A 63 -4.91 -10.60 -25.49
C ALA A 63 -5.95 -9.94 -24.58
N GLU A 64 -6.97 -10.71 -24.19
CA GLU A 64 -7.96 -10.25 -23.23
C GLU A 64 -7.22 -9.89 -21.92
N PRO A 65 -7.43 -8.69 -21.35
CA PRO A 65 -6.79 -8.34 -20.10
C PRO A 65 -7.17 -9.38 -19.04
N PRO A 66 -6.22 -9.79 -18.17
CA PRO A 66 -6.50 -10.79 -17.16
C PRO A 66 -7.72 -10.35 -16.32
N PRO A 67 -8.62 -11.28 -15.96
CA PRO A 67 -9.79 -10.94 -15.16
C PRO A 67 -9.35 -10.24 -13.86
N PRO A 68 -10.11 -9.25 -13.38
CA PRO A 68 -9.77 -8.55 -12.16
C PRO A 68 -9.60 -9.57 -11.01
N PRO A 69 -8.59 -9.41 -10.14
CA PRO A 69 -8.39 -10.31 -9.02
C PRO A 69 -9.66 -10.33 -8.17
N THR A 70 -10.18 -11.53 -7.90
CA THR A 70 -11.33 -11.68 -7.01
C THR A 70 -10.96 -11.14 -5.63
N PRO A 71 -11.84 -10.33 -4.98
CA PRO A 71 -11.55 -9.83 -3.64
C PRO A 71 -11.37 -11.02 -2.70
N ARG A 72 -10.19 -11.10 -2.08
CA ARG A 72 -9.87 -12.18 -1.15
C ARG A 72 -10.70 -11.97 0.10
N VAL A 73 -11.26 -13.03 0.67
CA VAL A 73 -12.00 -12.94 1.91
C VAL A 73 -11.07 -13.24 3.08
N GLY A 74 -11.09 -12.40 4.11
CA GLY A 74 -10.28 -12.59 5.31
C GLY A 74 -10.67 -13.86 6.06
N THR A 75 -9.69 -14.73 6.32
CA THR A 75 -9.91 -16.04 6.95
C THR A 75 -10.52 -15.95 8.36
N ALA A 76 -10.34 -14.82 9.05
CA ALA A 76 -10.78 -14.63 10.42
C ALA A 76 -12.09 -13.83 10.56
N THR A 77 -12.40 -12.93 9.62
CA THR A 77 -13.60 -12.06 9.71
C THR A 77 -14.63 -12.30 8.62
N GLY A 78 -14.29 -13.00 7.54
CA GLY A 78 -15.18 -13.12 6.39
C GLY A 78 -15.36 -11.80 5.61
N LEU A 79 -14.57 -10.76 5.90
CA LEU A 79 -14.66 -9.47 5.23
C LEU A 79 -13.77 -9.43 3.98
N PRO A 80 -14.13 -8.62 2.97
CA PRO A 80 -13.29 -8.44 1.80
C PRO A 80 -11.94 -7.82 2.17
N LEU A 81 -10.90 -8.31 1.50
CA LEU A 81 -9.52 -7.84 1.55
C LEU A 81 -9.10 -7.42 0.12
N PRO A 82 -8.30 -6.35 0.00
CA PRO A 82 -7.82 -5.48 1.07
C PRO A 82 -8.89 -4.50 1.55
N ARG A 83 -8.82 -4.07 2.82
CA ARG A 83 -9.75 -3.07 3.40
C ARG A 83 -9.06 -2.08 4.31
N PHE A 84 -9.58 -0.86 4.39
CA PHE A 84 -9.02 0.15 5.29
C PHE A 84 -9.50 0.01 6.74
N ALA A 85 -8.61 0.35 7.65
CA ALA A 85 -8.84 0.46 9.09
C ALA A 85 -7.96 1.59 9.64
N ALA A 86 -8.06 1.88 10.94
CA ALA A 86 -7.17 2.82 11.60
C ALA A 86 -6.53 2.22 12.85
N LEU A 87 -5.41 2.79 13.28
CA LEU A 87 -4.78 2.44 14.55
C LEU A 87 -5.66 2.90 15.73
N GLY A 88 -5.98 1.97 16.62
CA GLY A 88 -6.86 2.21 17.77
C GLY A 88 -6.17 2.77 19.01
N SER A 89 -4.84 2.70 19.07
CA SER A 89 -4.03 3.13 20.22
C SER A 89 -2.97 4.15 19.79
N ASN A 90 -2.47 4.94 20.75
CA ASN A 90 -1.33 5.81 20.53
C ASN A 90 -0.06 5.01 20.26
N GLN A 91 0.09 3.83 20.86
CA GLN A 91 1.24 2.96 20.64
C GLN A 91 0.78 1.62 20.06
N VAL A 92 1.25 1.28 18.87
CA VAL A 92 0.94 0.01 18.19
C VAL A 92 2.21 -0.61 17.64
N ASN A 93 2.46 -1.87 18.00
CA ASN A 93 3.65 -2.61 17.55
C ASN A 93 3.32 -3.42 16.28
N LEU A 94 4.08 -3.17 15.24
CA LEU A 94 4.14 -3.94 14.00
C LEU A 94 5.18 -5.06 14.17
N ARG A 95 4.78 -6.29 13.86
CA ARG A 95 5.66 -7.47 13.96
C ARG A 95 5.84 -8.15 12.63
N VAL A 96 6.95 -8.85 12.45
CA VAL A 96 7.26 -9.59 11.22
C VAL A 96 6.30 -10.79 11.00
N GLY A 97 5.69 -11.32 12.07
CA GLY A 97 4.78 -12.48 11.99
C GLY A 97 3.58 -12.41 12.94
N PRO A 98 2.57 -13.27 12.73
CA PRO A 98 1.29 -13.26 13.48
C PRO A 98 1.39 -13.96 14.84
N ASP A 99 2.38 -13.58 15.65
CA ASP A 99 2.59 -14.10 17.01
C ASP A 99 3.40 -13.08 17.84
N LEU A 100 3.26 -13.15 19.16
CA LEU A 100 4.04 -12.34 20.11
C LEU A 100 5.54 -12.72 20.13
N ARG A 101 5.88 -13.92 19.66
CA ARG A 101 7.26 -14.41 19.57
C ARG A 101 8.07 -13.74 18.46
N TYR A 102 7.42 -13.22 17.41
CA TYR A 102 8.11 -12.52 16.34
C TYR A 102 8.59 -11.14 16.80
N PRO A 103 9.78 -10.69 16.36
CA PRO A 103 10.30 -9.39 16.74
C PRO A 103 9.39 -8.25 16.25
N ILE A 104 9.46 -7.13 16.97
CA ILE A 104 8.83 -5.87 16.58
C ILE A 104 9.71 -5.24 15.51
N GLU A 105 9.13 -5.00 14.35
CA GLU A 105 9.78 -4.32 13.23
C GLU A 105 9.61 -2.80 13.35
N TRP A 106 8.43 -2.36 13.81
CA TRP A 106 8.12 -0.94 13.96
C TRP A 106 7.16 -0.68 15.13
N THR A 107 7.24 0.50 15.73
CA THR A 107 6.26 0.96 16.74
C THR A 107 5.66 2.28 16.28
N TYR A 108 4.39 2.24 15.89
CA TYR A 108 3.62 3.45 15.62
C TYR A 108 3.32 4.17 16.93
N GLN A 109 3.52 5.49 16.94
CA GLN A 109 3.26 6.37 18.10
C GLN A 109 2.11 7.35 17.86
N ARG A 110 1.17 6.99 16.96
CA ARG A 110 0.08 7.85 16.54
C ARG A 110 -1.22 7.06 16.39
N LYS A 111 -2.25 7.45 17.16
CA LYS A 111 -3.62 6.95 16.98
C LYS A 111 -4.23 7.45 15.67
N ASP A 112 -5.27 6.77 15.22
CA ASP A 112 -6.09 7.16 14.07
C ASP A 112 -5.35 7.14 12.72
N LEU A 113 -4.11 6.66 12.67
CA LEU A 113 -3.37 6.46 11.42
C LEU A 113 -4.10 5.44 10.54
N PRO A 114 -4.51 5.81 9.31
CA PRO A 114 -5.11 4.87 8.39
C PRO A 114 -4.10 3.82 7.95
N VAL A 115 -4.55 2.57 7.86
CA VAL A 115 -3.76 1.42 7.42
C VAL A 115 -4.64 0.51 6.58
N GLN A 116 -4.04 -0.17 5.60
CA GLN A 116 -4.74 -1.14 4.75
C GLN A 116 -4.51 -2.54 5.31
N ILE A 117 -5.57 -3.25 5.67
CA ILE A 117 -5.50 -4.68 6.03
C ILE A 117 -5.43 -5.47 4.74
N VAL A 118 -4.32 -6.18 4.53
CA VAL A 118 -4.05 -6.98 3.33
C VAL A 118 -4.22 -8.48 3.58
N ASP A 119 -4.13 -8.92 4.84
CA ASP A 119 -4.30 -10.32 5.21
C ASP A 119 -4.80 -10.47 6.67
N GLU A 120 -5.36 -11.63 6.99
CA GLU A 120 -5.84 -11.98 8.32
C GLU A 120 -5.37 -13.37 8.74
N HIS A 121 -4.92 -13.49 9.99
CA HIS A 121 -4.60 -14.77 10.61
C HIS A 121 -5.03 -14.77 12.08
N GLN A 122 -6.08 -15.52 12.41
CA GLN A 122 -6.64 -15.58 13.77
C GLN A 122 -6.90 -14.16 14.33
N ASN A 123 -6.21 -13.78 15.41
CA ASN A 123 -6.30 -12.46 16.06
C ASN A 123 -5.34 -11.41 15.48
N TRP A 124 -4.62 -11.72 14.41
CA TRP A 124 -3.65 -10.85 13.78
C TRP A 124 -4.13 -10.36 12.42
N ARG A 125 -3.79 -9.13 12.10
CA ARG A 125 -4.08 -8.49 10.82
C ARG A 125 -2.76 -8.06 10.22
N ARG A 126 -2.49 -8.50 9.00
CA ARG A 126 -1.38 -7.99 8.22
C ARG A 126 -1.82 -6.66 7.66
N ILE A 127 -1.13 -5.60 8.05
CA ILE A 127 -1.40 -4.24 7.61
C ILE A 127 -0.30 -3.75 6.67
N ARG A 128 -0.67 -2.83 5.80
CA ARG A 128 0.22 -2.01 4.99
C ARG A 128 -0.05 -0.55 5.33
N ASP A 129 0.99 0.19 5.66
CA ASP A 129 0.88 1.64 5.92
C ASP A 129 0.90 2.45 4.61
N SER A 130 0.92 3.78 4.75
CA SER A 130 0.94 4.71 3.63
C SER A 130 2.28 4.75 2.89
N GLU A 131 3.36 4.27 3.51
CA GLU A 131 4.72 4.22 2.95
C GLU A 131 5.03 2.86 2.30
N GLY A 132 4.14 1.87 2.47
CA GLY A 132 4.27 0.53 1.92
C GLY A 132 4.87 -0.48 2.91
N THR A 133 5.16 -0.08 4.15
CA THR A 133 5.63 -0.96 5.21
C THR A 133 4.53 -1.96 5.56
N GLU A 134 4.88 -3.24 5.60
CA GLU A 134 3.95 -4.31 5.94
C GLU A 134 4.32 -5.05 7.21
N GLY A 135 3.32 -5.53 7.94
CA GLY A 135 3.55 -6.42 9.06
C GLY A 135 2.28 -6.74 9.82
N TRP A 136 2.42 -7.43 10.93
CA TRP A 136 1.32 -7.97 11.71
C TRP A 136 1.03 -7.14 12.95
N VAL A 137 -0.25 -6.81 13.12
CA VAL A 137 -0.78 -6.10 14.29
C VAL A 137 -1.91 -6.91 14.90
N GLN A 138 -2.05 -6.85 16.23
CA GLN A 138 -3.16 -7.50 16.92
C GLN A 138 -4.47 -6.77 16.62
N ARG A 139 -5.53 -7.52 16.32
CA ARG A 139 -6.88 -7.01 16.04
C ARG A 139 -7.37 -5.97 17.06
N PRO A 140 -7.21 -6.13 18.39
CA PRO A 140 -7.69 -5.14 19.37
C PRO A 140 -7.02 -3.77 19.28
N LEU A 141 -5.83 -3.70 18.65
CA LEU A 141 -5.11 -2.45 18.42
C LEU A 141 -5.57 -1.72 17.15
N LEU A 142 -6.53 -2.28 16.42
CA LEU A 142 -7.12 -1.70 15.22
C LEU A 142 -8.58 -1.32 15.47
N THR A 143 -9.02 -0.29 14.77
CA THR A 143 -10.41 0.19 14.79
C THR A 143 -10.96 0.25 13.37
N SER A 144 -12.25 0.02 13.22
CA SER A 144 -12.95 0.14 11.92
C SER A 144 -13.24 1.59 11.52
N ARG A 145 -12.84 2.57 12.34
CA ARG A 145 -13.01 4.00 12.02
C ARG A 145 -12.33 4.32 10.69
N ARG A 146 -13.06 5.01 9.82
CA ARG A 146 -12.57 5.46 8.51
C ARG A 146 -11.85 6.78 8.68
N THR A 147 -10.53 6.73 8.65
CA THR A 147 -9.67 7.90 8.69
C THR A 147 -8.89 8.01 7.39
N PHE A 148 -8.35 9.19 7.12
CA PHE A 148 -7.50 9.43 5.97
C PHE A 148 -6.21 10.13 6.37
N LEU A 149 -5.21 10.04 5.50
CA LEU A 149 -3.92 10.71 5.60
C LEU A 149 -3.66 11.47 4.30
N VAL A 150 -3.21 12.71 4.42
CA VAL A 150 -2.74 13.51 3.28
C VAL A 150 -1.30 13.14 2.94
N GLN A 151 -1.06 12.72 1.69
CA GLN A 151 0.26 12.30 1.20
C GLN A 151 0.86 13.26 0.15
N GLY A 152 2.18 13.38 0.16
CA GLY A 152 2.96 14.07 -0.87
C GLY A 152 2.98 15.59 -0.72
N HIS A 153 1.90 16.27 -1.09
CA HIS A 153 1.84 17.75 -1.11
C HIS A 153 0.63 18.29 -0.35
N GLU A 154 0.56 19.62 -0.18
CA GLU A 154 -0.60 20.27 0.42
C GLU A 154 -1.87 19.98 -0.42
N ARG A 155 -2.99 19.71 0.25
CA ARG A 155 -4.30 19.49 -0.37
C ARG A 155 -5.30 20.53 0.08
N VAL A 156 -6.13 20.97 -0.84
CA VAL A 156 -7.17 21.96 -0.54
C VAL A 156 -8.46 21.23 -0.21
N MET A 157 -8.97 21.48 0.98
CA MET A 157 -10.30 21.05 1.37
C MET A 157 -11.31 22.09 0.92
N ARG A 158 -12.27 21.68 0.09
CA ARG A 158 -13.23 22.56 -0.58
C ARG A 158 -14.60 22.51 0.08
N ARG A 159 -15.41 23.56 -0.13
CA ARG A 159 -16.76 23.66 0.45
C ARG A 159 -17.78 22.74 -0.21
N ALA A 160 -17.58 22.40 -1.48
CA ALA A 160 -18.44 21.53 -2.29
C ALA A 160 -17.58 20.56 -3.13
N PRO A 161 -18.14 19.44 -3.63
CA PRO A 161 -17.44 18.43 -4.43
C PRO A 161 -17.18 18.89 -5.88
N GLU A 162 -16.51 20.02 -6.04
CA GLU A 162 -16.22 20.64 -7.32
C GLU A 162 -14.84 21.33 -7.29
N GLU A 163 -14.14 21.37 -8.43
CA GLU A 163 -12.77 21.91 -8.47
C GLU A 163 -12.71 23.43 -8.24
N GLY A 164 -13.79 24.15 -8.56
CA GLY A 164 -13.89 25.60 -8.40
C GLY A 164 -14.43 26.06 -7.05
N ALA A 165 -14.81 25.13 -6.16
CA ALA A 165 -15.42 25.49 -4.89
C ALA A 165 -14.48 26.28 -4.00
N ALA A 166 -15.08 27.16 -3.20
CA ALA A 166 -14.38 27.94 -2.18
C ALA A 166 -13.53 27.03 -1.27
N GLU A 167 -12.30 27.47 -1.02
CA GLU A 167 -11.37 26.78 -0.14
C GLU A 167 -11.82 26.95 1.32
N VAL A 168 -11.97 25.85 2.05
CA VAL A 168 -12.28 25.85 3.49
C VAL A 168 -11.00 25.79 4.30
N ALA A 169 -10.05 24.94 3.89
CA ALA A 169 -8.77 24.77 4.57
C ALA A 169 -7.69 24.23 3.62
N ARG A 170 -6.43 24.41 4.01
CA ARG A 170 -5.25 23.84 3.36
C ARG A 170 -4.62 22.81 4.29
N LEU A 171 -4.57 21.56 3.84
CA LEU A 171 -4.09 20.42 4.61
C LEU A 171 -2.68 20.04 4.17
N ARG A 172 -1.71 20.15 5.08
CA ARG A 172 -0.34 19.73 4.83
C ARG A 172 -0.20 18.19 4.82
N PRO A 173 0.85 17.65 4.17
CA PRO A 173 1.20 16.24 4.29
C PRO A 173 1.30 15.81 5.76
N GLY A 174 0.79 14.62 6.07
CA GLY A 174 0.76 14.10 7.43
C GLY A 174 -0.46 14.49 8.26
N VAL A 175 -1.36 15.36 7.76
CA VAL A 175 -2.65 15.62 8.40
C VAL A 175 -3.51 14.35 8.34
N ILE A 176 -4.12 14.01 9.48
CA ILE A 176 -5.08 12.92 9.61
C ILE A 176 -6.46 13.52 9.89
N GLY A 177 -7.47 13.01 9.20
CA GLY A 177 -8.87 13.36 9.46
C GLY A 177 -9.77 12.13 9.41
N ARG A 178 -11.07 12.38 9.52
CA ARG A 178 -12.11 11.36 9.40
C ARG A 178 -12.80 11.48 8.04
N VAL A 179 -13.07 10.33 7.41
CA VAL A 179 -13.93 10.27 6.23
C VAL A 179 -15.36 10.16 6.74
N ARG A 180 -16.21 11.10 6.31
CA ARG A 180 -17.62 11.18 6.69
C ARG A 180 -18.47 10.42 5.68
N HIS A 181 -18.29 10.76 4.41
CA HIS A 181 -19.04 10.16 3.32
C HIS A 181 -18.14 10.07 2.09
N CYS A 182 -18.15 8.93 1.41
CA CYS A 182 -17.55 8.82 0.09
C CYS A 182 -18.28 7.74 -0.71
N GLY A 183 -19.04 8.13 -1.73
CA GLY A 183 -19.83 7.19 -2.53
C GLY A 183 -18.96 6.24 -3.36
N ALA A 184 -19.47 5.04 -3.66
CA ALA A 184 -18.78 4.10 -4.54
C ALA A 184 -18.59 4.72 -5.94
N GLY A 185 -17.35 4.74 -6.45
CA GLY A 185 -17.03 5.36 -7.74
C GLY A 185 -17.03 6.90 -7.76
N GLU A 186 -17.33 7.57 -6.64
CA GLU A 186 -17.23 9.02 -6.56
C GLU A 186 -15.78 9.49 -6.43
N GLN A 187 -15.46 10.60 -7.08
CA GLN A 187 -14.13 11.20 -7.02
C GLN A 187 -13.96 12.11 -5.79
N TRP A 188 -15.04 12.45 -5.09
CA TRP A 188 -15.03 13.37 -3.96
C TRP A 188 -15.44 12.65 -2.69
N CYS A 189 -14.68 12.86 -1.62
CA CYS A 189 -15.03 12.38 -0.29
C CYS A 189 -15.30 13.58 0.62
N GLU A 190 -16.42 13.53 1.34
CA GLU A 190 -16.66 14.43 2.47
C GLU A 190 -15.75 14.00 3.62
N VAL A 191 -14.96 14.95 4.10
CA VAL A 191 -13.96 14.77 5.14
C VAL A 191 -14.12 15.78 6.25
N GLN A 192 -13.67 15.38 7.44
CA GLN A 192 -13.62 16.25 8.60
C GLN A 192 -12.21 16.23 9.20
N VAL A 193 -11.65 17.42 9.41
CA VAL A 193 -10.38 17.63 10.11
C VAL A 193 -10.63 18.63 11.23
N ALA A 194 -10.47 18.18 12.47
CA ALA A 194 -10.89 18.94 13.65
C ALA A 194 -12.34 19.44 13.49
N ASP A 195 -12.56 20.74 13.52
CA ASP A 195 -13.88 21.38 13.39
C ASP A 195 -14.24 21.74 11.95
N TYR A 196 -13.29 21.62 11.03
CA TYR A 196 -13.50 21.93 9.62
C TYR A 196 -14.08 20.73 8.87
N ARG A 197 -15.05 21.00 8.00
CA ARG A 197 -15.67 20.03 7.10
C ARG A 197 -15.58 20.52 5.67
N GLY A 198 -15.39 19.59 4.76
CA GLY A 198 -15.37 19.88 3.34
C GLY A 198 -15.14 18.63 2.50
N TRP A 199 -14.78 18.85 1.26
CA TRP A 199 -14.63 17.84 0.24
C TRP A 199 -13.19 17.83 -0.27
N ILE A 200 -12.62 16.64 -0.43
CA ILE A 200 -11.29 16.42 -1.02
C ILE A 200 -11.43 15.30 -2.05
N ARG A 201 -10.59 15.34 -3.09
CA ARG A 201 -10.57 14.28 -4.08
C ARG A 201 -10.08 12.96 -3.47
N ARG A 202 -10.73 11.85 -3.82
CA ARG A 202 -10.42 10.50 -3.36
C ARG A 202 -8.97 10.10 -3.64
N ASN A 203 -8.44 10.45 -4.81
CA ASN A 203 -7.07 10.13 -5.22
C ASN A 203 -5.98 10.93 -4.47
N GLU A 204 -6.38 11.91 -3.66
CA GLU A 204 -5.49 12.71 -2.84
C GLU A 204 -5.37 12.19 -1.40
N LEU A 205 -6.18 11.18 -1.06
CA LEU A 205 -6.32 10.63 0.28
C LEU A 205 -5.80 9.20 0.33
N PHE A 206 -5.02 8.90 1.37
CA PHE A 206 -4.77 7.52 1.77
C PHE A 206 -5.74 7.12 2.87
N GLY A 207 -6.47 6.01 2.71
CA GLY A 207 -7.49 5.58 3.68
C GLY A 207 -8.86 5.25 3.10
N VAL A 208 -9.05 5.45 1.78
CA VAL A 208 -10.28 5.16 1.04
C VAL A 208 -9.90 4.39 -0.23
N ALA A 209 -10.50 3.21 -0.46
CA ALA A 209 -10.29 2.48 -1.71
C ALA A 209 -11.09 3.10 -2.87
N GLY A 210 -10.64 2.86 -4.11
CA GLY A 210 -11.23 3.44 -5.32
C GLY A 210 -12.69 3.06 -5.57
N ASP A 211 -13.09 1.88 -5.11
CA ASP A 211 -14.41 1.26 -5.28
C ASP A 211 -15.20 1.14 -3.96
N GLU A 212 -14.60 1.53 -2.83
CA GLU A 212 -15.24 1.43 -1.52
C GLU A 212 -16.25 2.56 -1.28
N GLU A 213 -17.40 2.21 -0.72
CA GLU A 213 -18.40 3.15 -0.19
C GLU A 213 -18.16 3.36 1.31
N VAL A 214 -18.03 4.62 1.73
CA VAL A 214 -17.95 5.02 3.13
C VAL A 214 -19.20 5.81 3.50
N LYS A 215 -19.94 5.33 4.50
CA LYS A 215 -21.16 5.95 5.04
C LYS A 215 -20.96 6.44 6.47
#